data_AF-A0A2W6C4A9-F1
#
_entry.id   AF-A0A2W6C4A9-F1
#
_cell.length_a   1.000
_cell.length_b   1.000
_cell.length_c   1.000
_cell.angle_alpha   90.00
_cell.angle_beta   90.00
_cell.angle_gamma   90.00
#
_symmetry.space_group_name_H-M   'P 1'
#
loop_
_entity.id
_entity.type
_entity.pdbx_description
1 polymer ?
#
loop_
_entity_poly.entity_id
_entity_poly.type
_entity_poly.pdbx_seq_one_letter_code
_entity_poly.pdbx_strand_id
1 'polypeptide(L)'
;MAFIHWSPQHIPVGAFILPVAQLGGPSRSFGGDYEYAVELGMYDPSRVYVMQTAQLDPRQWFGTFGFTRPEHYMYEVEPEDLGPDADPGRIAMNSLSCARARVIRCLYSPTSADAPEQVTRSA
;
A
#
# COMPACT_ATOMS: atom_id res chain seq x y z
N MET A 1 -16.99 -1.62 1.25
CA MET A 1 -15.86 -0.89 0.64
C MET A 1 -14.66 -1.13 1.53
N ALA A 2 -13.54 -1.57 0.99
CA ALA A 2 -12.35 -1.91 1.78
C ALA A 2 -11.19 -1.00 1.38
N PHE A 3 -10.32 -0.69 2.34
CA PHE A 3 -9.04 -0.01 2.08
C PHE A 3 -7.91 -1.00 2.19
N ILE A 4 -7.03 -0.97 1.20
CA ILE A 4 -5.93 -1.91 1.05
C ILE A 4 -4.61 -1.18 1.15
N HIS A 5 -3.66 -1.77 1.87
CA HIS A 5 -2.31 -1.29 1.96
C HIS A 5 -1.32 -2.41 1.67
N TRP A 6 -0.23 -2.10 0.96
CA TRP A 6 0.86 -3.03 0.70
C TRP A 6 2.10 -2.60 1.45
N SER A 7 2.78 -3.56 2.04
CA SER A 7 3.99 -3.31 2.82
C SER A 7 5.06 -4.34 2.53
N PRO A 8 6.34 -3.94 2.40
CA PRO A 8 7.45 -4.88 2.33
C PRO A 8 7.73 -5.59 3.67
N GLN A 9 7.05 -5.21 4.75
CA GLN A 9 7.30 -5.71 6.10
C GLN A 9 6.03 -6.31 6.71
N HIS A 10 6.22 -7.27 7.60
CA HIS A 10 5.11 -7.82 8.36
C HIS A 10 4.66 -6.84 9.45
N ILE A 11 3.40 -6.43 9.39
CA ILE A 11 2.73 -5.59 10.39
C ILE A 11 1.66 -6.40 11.12
N PRO A 12 1.70 -6.48 12.46
CA PRO A 12 0.69 -7.20 13.23
C PRO A 12 -0.72 -6.61 13.08
N VAL A 13 -1.74 -7.46 13.15
CA VAL A 13 -3.14 -7.02 13.24
C VAL A 13 -3.35 -6.12 14.46
N GLY A 14 -4.08 -5.02 14.27
CA GLY A 14 -4.30 -3.99 15.28
C GLY A 14 -3.17 -2.94 15.39
N ALA A 15 -2.00 -3.18 14.81
CA ALA A 15 -0.93 -2.19 14.76
C ALA A 15 -1.24 -1.09 13.73
N PHE A 16 -0.55 0.04 13.86
CA PHE A 16 -0.69 1.17 12.96
C PHE A 16 0.41 1.19 11.89
N ILE A 17 -0.01 1.49 10.67
CA ILE A 17 0.84 1.93 9.58
C ILE A 17 1.00 3.45 9.74
N LEU A 18 2.24 3.92 9.81
CA LEU A 18 2.58 5.32 10.01
C LEU A 18 3.32 5.89 8.79
N PRO A 19 3.27 7.21 8.58
CA PRO A 19 4.06 7.88 7.56
C PRO A 19 5.56 7.71 7.81
N VAL A 20 6.34 7.70 6.73
CA VAL A 20 7.81 7.56 6.78
C VAL A 20 8.46 8.64 7.63
N ALA A 21 7.96 9.88 7.52
CA ALA A 21 8.44 11.02 8.30
C ALA A 21 8.38 10.79 9.82
N GLN A 22 7.47 9.92 10.30
CA GLN A 22 7.34 9.59 11.72
C GLN A 22 8.21 8.40 12.14
N LEU A 23 8.67 7.58 11.19
CA LEU A 23 9.39 6.33 11.46
C LEU A 23 10.92 6.50 11.42
N GLY A 24 11.43 7.59 10.84
CA GLY A 24 12.86 7.93 10.84
C GLY A 24 13.76 6.94 10.08
N GLY A 25 13.20 6.15 9.15
CA GLY A 25 13.93 5.13 8.38
C GLY A 25 13.16 4.67 7.14
N PRO A 26 13.70 3.73 6.34
CA PRO A 26 13.06 3.28 5.12
C PRO A 26 11.66 2.74 5.41
N SER A 27 10.72 3.14 4.55
CA SER A 27 9.29 2.90 4.69
C SER A 27 8.96 1.47 5.12
N ARG A 28 8.15 1.34 6.17
CA ARG A 28 7.53 0.07 6.56
C ARG A 28 6.28 -0.24 5.73
N SER A 29 6.04 0.50 4.66
CA SER A 29 4.69 0.74 4.15
C SER A 29 4.64 0.96 2.65
N PHE A 30 5.70 0.71 1.87
CA PHE A 30 5.63 0.73 0.39
C PHE A 30 6.89 0.16 -0.27
N GLY A 31 6.74 -0.24 -1.53
CA GLY A 31 7.75 -0.92 -2.34
C GLY A 31 9.02 -0.15 -2.66
N GLY A 32 9.99 -0.92 -3.18
CA GLY A 32 11.43 -0.62 -3.20
C GLY A 32 11.94 0.51 -4.07
N ASP A 33 11.26 1.66 -4.17
CA ASP A 33 11.90 2.90 -4.64
C ASP A 33 11.28 4.16 -4.02
N TYR A 34 11.23 4.18 -2.69
CA TYR A 34 10.71 5.31 -1.91
C TYR A 34 11.41 6.63 -2.25
N GLU A 35 12.74 6.63 -2.31
CA GLU A 35 13.54 7.85 -2.54
C GLU A 35 13.23 8.43 -3.92
N TYR A 36 13.21 7.58 -4.95
CA TYR A 36 12.84 7.98 -6.32
C TYR A 36 11.40 8.50 -6.43
N ALA A 37 10.44 7.88 -5.73
CA ALA A 37 9.06 8.35 -5.72
C ALA A 37 8.89 9.72 -5.04
N VAL A 38 9.64 9.99 -3.97
CA VAL A 38 9.70 11.31 -3.33
C VAL A 38 10.28 12.34 -4.30
N GLU A 39 11.41 12.03 -4.95
CA GLU A 39 12.09 12.94 -5.89
C GLU A 39 11.19 13.35 -7.07
N LEU A 40 10.36 12.42 -7.57
CA LEU A 40 9.43 12.70 -8.65
C LEU A 40 8.14 13.42 -8.21
N GLY A 41 8.00 13.73 -6.91
CA GLY A 41 6.79 14.32 -6.33
C GLY A 41 5.59 13.37 -6.34
N MET A 42 5.84 12.07 -6.52
CA MET A 42 4.84 11.00 -6.56
C MET A 42 4.65 10.38 -5.17
N TYR A 43 5.17 10.97 -4.11
CA TYR A 43 5.01 10.45 -2.76
C TYR A 43 5.25 11.55 -1.73
N ASP A 44 4.30 11.70 -0.80
CA ASP A 44 4.42 12.55 0.38
C ASP A 44 4.74 11.68 1.62
N PRO A 45 5.95 11.77 2.17
CA PRO A 45 6.35 10.96 3.33
C PRO A 45 5.62 11.31 4.63
N SER A 46 4.82 12.37 4.65
CA SER A 46 3.95 12.73 5.77
C SER A 46 2.60 12.01 5.76
N ARG A 47 2.31 11.20 4.73
CA ARG A 47 1.05 10.48 4.56
C ARG A 47 1.23 8.96 4.44
N VAL A 48 0.16 8.23 4.73
CA VAL A 48 -0.01 6.80 4.46
C VAL A 48 -0.93 6.65 3.26
N TYR A 49 -0.46 5.92 2.26
CA TYR A 49 -1.20 5.67 1.03
C TYR A 49 -1.97 4.36 1.12
N VAL A 50 -3.25 4.42 0.77
CA VAL A 50 -4.18 3.29 0.76
C VAL A 50 -4.95 3.27 -0.54
N MET A 51 -5.42 2.08 -0.91
CA MET A 51 -6.26 1.91 -2.08
C MET A 51 -7.67 1.54 -1.71
N GLN A 52 -8.62 2.23 -2.32
CA GLN A 52 -10.03 1.96 -2.16
C GLN A 52 -10.50 0.91 -3.18
N THR A 53 -11.10 -0.20 -2.72
CA THR A 53 -11.55 -1.29 -3.60
C THR A 53 -13.06 -1.58 -3.55
N ALA A 54 -13.56 -1.85 -4.75
CA ALA A 54 -14.90 -2.24 -5.19
C ALA A 54 -15.54 -3.48 -4.55
N GLN A 55 -14.78 -4.40 -3.92
CA GLN A 55 -15.20 -5.75 -3.42
C GLN A 55 -14.77 -6.97 -4.26
N LEU A 56 -13.94 -6.82 -5.30
CA LEU A 56 -13.22 -7.99 -5.86
C LEU A 56 -12.10 -8.43 -4.91
N ASP A 57 -11.65 -9.68 -5.05
CA ASP A 57 -10.52 -10.21 -4.30
C ASP A 57 -9.30 -9.28 -4.46
N PRO A 58 -8.84 -8.61 -3.37
CA PRO A 58 -7.73 -7.67 -3.45
C PRO A 58 -6.45 -8.30 -4.01
N ARG A 59 -6.31 -9.63 -3.91
CA ARG A 59 -5.16 -10.39 -4.43
C ARG A 59 -5.06 -10.34 -5.95
N GLN A 60 -6.16 -10.11 -6.66
CA GLN A 60 -6.17 -10.00 -8.13
C GLN A 60 -5.56 -8.69 -8.64
N TRP A 61 -5.40 -7.70 -7.78
CA TRP A 61 -4.82 -6.41 -8.13
C TRP A 61 -3.30 -6.36 -7.94
N PHE A 62 -2.71 -7.53 -7.68
CA PHE A 62 -1.28 -7.68 -7.57
C PHE A 62 -0.57 -7.14 -8.83
N GLY A 63 0.42 -6.27 -8.66
CA GLY A 63 1.20 -5.70 -9.76
C GLY A 63 0.42 -4.73 -10.67
N THR A 64 -0.85 -4.46 -10.36
CA THR A 64 -1.66 -3.49 -11.12
C THR A 64 -1.33 -2.05 -10.73
N PHE A 65 -0.66 -1.87 -9.59
CA PHE A 65 -0.30 -0.55 -9.05
C PHE A 65 1.21 -0.44 -8.91
N GLY A 66 1.74 0.78 -9.09
CA GLY A 66 3.19 1.03 -9.20
C GLY A 66 4.04 0.58 -8.01
N PHE A 67 3.42 0.30 -6.86
CA PHE A 67 4.11 -0.02 -5.61
C PHE A 67 3.76 -1.39 -5.03
N THR A 68 3.04 -2.21 -5.79
CA THR A 68 2.62 -3.56 -5.38
C THR A 68 3.52 -4.61 -6.03
N ARG A 69 4.22 -5.42 -5.22
CA ARG A 69 5.16 -6.46 -5.68
C ARG A 69 4.99 -7.78 -4.91
N PRO A 70 5.04 -8.98 -5.54
CA PRO A 70 4.60 -10.24 -4.91
C PRO A 70 5.30 -10.56 -3.58
N GLU A 71 6.46 -9.98 -3.36
CA GLU A 71 7.23 -10.01 -2.11
C GLU A 71 6.65 -9.13 -0.97
N HIS A 72 5.58 -8.38 -1.20
CA HIS A 72 4.94 -7.51 -0.20
C HIS A 72 3.72 -8.15 0.44
N TYR A 73 3.55 -7.91 1.73
CA TYR A 73 2.33 -8.16 2.46
C TYR A 73 1.21 -7.27 1.95
N MET A 74 -0.02 -7.77 2.03
CA MET A 74 -1.22 -6.99 1.73
C MET A 74 -2.15 -7.02 2.93
N TYR A 75 -2.66 -5.84 3.29
CA TYR A 75 -3.49 -5.64 4.47
C TYR A 75 -4.82 -5.01 4.09
N GLU A 76 -5.89 -5.46 4.72
CA GLU A 76 -7.09 -4.65 4.87
C GLU A 76 -6.87 -3.72 6.07
N VAL A 77 -7.16 -2.43 5.87
CA VAL A 77 -6.85 -1.38 6.83
C VAL A 77 -8.05 -0.46 7.04
N GLU A 78 -8.05 0.21 8.19
CA GLU A 78 -8.98 1.28 8.53
C GLU A 78 -8.21 2.61 8.64
N PRO A 79 -8.35 3.53 7.67
CA PRO A 79 -7.72 4.85 7.71
C PRO A 79 -8.39 5.75 8.76
N GLU A 80 -7.60 6.55 9.48
CA GLU A 80 -8.18 7.49 10.46
C GLU A 80 -8.68 8.80 9.84
N ASP A 81 -7.90 9.39 8.94
CA ASP A 81 -8.21 10.66 8.28
C ASP A 81 -7.99 10.52 6.79
N LEU A 82 -8.95 9.89 6.11
CA LEU A 82 -8.87 9.61 4.69
C LEU A 82 -9.13 10.89 3.89
N GLY A 83 -8.08 11.38 3.25
CA GLY A 83 -8.12 12.53 2.36
C GLY A 83 -7.93 12.15 0.90
N PRO A 84 -8.22 13.09 -0.02
CA PRO A 84 -7.82 12.94 -1.41
C PRO A 84 -6.30 12.77 -1.49
N ASP A 85 -5.83 11.93 -2.40
CA ASP A 85 -4.44 11.96 -2.82
C ASP A 85 -4.20 13.25 -3.62
N ALA A 86 -3.09 13.93 -3.36
CA ALA A 86 -2.73 15.15 -4.08
C ALA A 86 -2.29 14.86 -5.53
N ASP A 87 -1.86 13.63 -5.83
CA ASP A 87 -1.49 13.21 -7.18
C ASP A 87 -1.92 11.75 -7.51
N PRO A 88 -3.24 11.50 -7.61
CA PRO A 88 -3.76 10.17 -7.85
C PRO A 88 -3.40 9.62 -9.24
N GLY A 89 -3.03 10.49 -10.19
CA GLY A 89 -2.69 10.10 -11.56
C GLY A 89 -1.34 9.42 -11.69
N ARG A 90 -0.41 9.66 -10.75
CA ARG A 90 0.95 9.13 -10.81
C ARG A 90 1.19 7.91 -9.92
N ILE A 91 0.47 7.79 -8.80
CA ILE A 91 0.75 6.76 -7.78
C ILE A 91 -0.03 5.47 -8.06
N ALA A 92 -1.30 5.61 -8.44
CA ALA A 92 -2.18 4.57 -8.97
C ALA A 92 -3.58 5.15 -9.19
N MET A 93 -4.30 4.70 -10.23
CA MET A 93 -5.74 4.96 -10.34
C MET A 93 -6.46 4.57 -9.03
N ASN A 94 -7.08 5.55 -8.36
CA ASN A 94 -7.79 5.44 -7.07
C ASN A 94 -6.93 5.32 -5.81
N SER A 95 -5.68 5.80 -5.84
CA SER A 95 -4.90 6.05 -4.64
C SER A 95 -5.59 7.11 -3.75
N LEU A 96 -5.59 6.87 -2.44
CA LEU A 96 -6.04 7.80 -1.40
C LEU A 96 -4.97 7.89 -0.31
N SER A 97 -4.98 8.98 0.46
CA SER A 97 -3.96 9.22 1.49
C SER A 97 -4.59 9.48 2.87
N CYS A 98 -3.86 9.19 3.95
CA CYS A 98 -4.30 9.44 5.32
C CYS A 98 -3.14 9.70 6.28
N ALA A 99 -3.43 10.16 7.51
CA ALA A 99 -2.39 10.40 8.53
C ALA A 99 -1.80 9.10 9.10
N ARG A 100 -2.62 8.05 9.24
CA ARG A 100 -2.24 6.68 9.59
C ARG A 100 -3.40 5.72 9.30
N ALA A 101 -3.12 4.43 9.23
CA ALA A 101 -4.12 3.39 9.05
C ALA A 101 -3.90 2.22 10.01
N ARG A 102 -4.97 1.67 10.57
CA ARG A 102 -4.93 0.51 11.46
C ARG A 102 -5.08 -0.77 10.68
N VAL A 103 -4.22 -1.76 10.92
CA VAL A 103 -4.34 -3.08 10.28
C VAL A 103 -5.54 -3.83 10.85
N ILE A 104 -6.48 -4.19 9.99
CA ILE A 104 -7.66 -4.99 10.34
C ILE A 104 -7.36 -6.48 10.17
N ARG A 105 -6.75 -6.86 9.04
CA ARG A 105 -6.27 -8.23 8.80
C ARG A 105 -5.20 -8.28 7.71
N CYS A 106 -4.38 -9.32 7.77
CA CYS A 106 -3.49 -9.70 6.68
C CYS A 106 -4.29 -10.46 5.61
N LEU A 107 -4.25 -9.98 4.38
CA LEU A 107 -4.92 -10.58 3.22
C LEU A 107 -4.00 -11.50 2.43
N TYR A 108 -2.71 -11.18 2.45
CA TYR A 108 -1.68 -11.93 1.75
C TYR A 108 -0.34 -11.79 2.49
N SER A 109 0.36 -12.91 2.60
CA SER A 109 1.74 -12.99 3.06
C SER A 109 2.62 -13.54 1.93
N PRO A 110 3.78 -12.93 1.66
CA PRO A 110 4.77 -13.43 0.68
C PRO A 110 5.24 -14.86 0.93
N THR A 111 5.09 -15.34 2.16
CA THR A 111 5.49 -16.70 2.58
C THR A 111 4.33 -17.70 2.53
N SER A 112 3.13 -17.28 2.15
CA SER A 112 1.97 -18.17 2.05
C SER A 112 2.02 -19.00 0.77
N ALA A 113 1.47 -20.22 0.81
CA ALA A 113 1.37 -21.11 -0.36
C ALA A 113 0.46 -20.53 -1.46
N ASP A 114 -0.39 -19.56 -1.11
CA ASP A 114 -1.34 -18.88 -1.99
C ASP A 114 -0.71 -17.62 -2.62
N ALA A 115 0.51 -17.74 -3.16
CA ALA A 115 1.14 -16.67 -3.90
C ALA A 115 0.24 -16.24 -5.08
N PRO A 116 -0.08 -14.95 -5.24
CA PRO A 116 -0.85 -14.48 -6.38
C PRO A 116 -0.06 -14.79 -7.64
N GLU A 117 -0.71 -15.44 -8.62
CA GLU A 117 -0.13 -15.62 -9.94
C GLU A 117 0.27 -14.24 -10.48
N GLN A 118 1.53 -14.08 -10.91
CA GLN A 118 2.00 -12.83 -11.49
C GLN A 118 1.11 -12.48 -12.69
N VAL A 119 0.21 -11.51 -12.52
CA VAL A 119 -0.44 -10.87 -13.64
C VAL A 119 0.56 -9.86 -14.20
N THR A 120 1.51 -10.35 -14.98
CA THR A 120 2.30 -9.50 -15.87
C THR A 120 1.34 -8.95 -16.92
N ARG A 121 0.78 -7.76 -16.65
CA ARG A 121 0.23 -6.95 -17.73
C ARG A 121 1.40 -6.44 -18.53
N SER A 122 1.67 -7.10 -19.66
CA SER A 122 2.56 -6.58 -20.69
C SER A 122 2.15 -5.13 -21.01
N ALA A 123 3.15 -4.26 -21.05
CA ALA A 123 3.04 -2.82 -21.31
C ALA A 123 2.29 -2.50 -22.61
#